data_AF-X1C268-F1
#
_entry.id   AF-X1C268-F1
#
_cell.length_a   1.000
_cell.length_b   1.000
_cell.length_c   1.000
_cell.angle_alpha   90.00
_cell.angle_beta   90.00
_cell.angle_gamma   90.00
#
_symmetry.space_group_name_H-M   'P 1'
#
loop_
_entity.id
_entity.type
_entity.pdbx_description
1 polymer ?
#
loop_
_entity_poly.entity_id
_entity_poly.type
_entity_poly.pdbx_seq_one_letter_code
_entity_poly.pdbx_strand_id
1 'polypeptide(L)'
;MKQISLKKIISISMEAVGSFGNKESVLRHYRQAYDKLSRYFSAQSRTMFSVQLADDFVKECKQQLENGICCTGRFIQTRRAVQLLKDYYYTGNIVWKQYSFGKKRIAPINPAFVKLQEDYIGYLGELGWKRNSIESADNHSRQFLVFTEAKGRRSVAEIEPIDVSLFFPQLIGRYQATSIRTVASVLRSFITYIGKTGIAQATPLLRAIPTRCVRKRSIIPTITKEEG
;
A
#
# COMPACT_ATOMS: atom_id res chain seq x y z
N MET A 1 -9.64 30.65 15.22
CA MET A 1 -10.00 29.27 14.82
C MET A 1 -11.39 29.28 14.21
N LYS A 2 -11.62 28.68 13.04
CA LYS A 2 -12.96 28.63 12.43
C LYS A 2 -13.88 27.76 13.31
N GLN A 3 -14.88 28.35 13.95
CA GLN A 3 -15.91 27.58 14.63
C GLN A 3 -16.87 27.01 13.57
N ILE A 4 -16.78 25.71 13.31
CA ILE A 4 -17.67 25.01 12.39
C ILE A 4 -18.18 23.72 13.04
N SER A 5 -19.47 23.44 12.88
CA SER A 5 -20.05 22.20 13.37
C SER A 5 -19.57 21.01 12.54
N LEU A 6 -19.41 19.85 13.18
CA LEU A 6 -19.00 18.62 12.51
C LEU A 6 -19.97 18.27 11.36
N LYS A 7 -21.28 18.44 11.58
CA LYS A 7 -22.30 18.20 10.57
C LYS A 7 -22.12 19.10 9.34
N LYS A 8 -21.83 20.39 9.55
CA LYS A 8 -21.66 21.34 8.44
C LYS A 8 -20.42 21.03 7.61
N ILE A 9 -19.28 20.73 8.25
CA ILE A 9 -18.06 20.39 7.51
C ILE A 9 -18.19 19.07 6.75
N ILE A 10 -18.91 18.08 7.31
CA ILE A 10 -19.21 16.81 6.61
C ILE A 10 -20.10 17.06 5.39
N SER A 11 -21.15 17.89 5.49
CA SER A 11 -22.03 18.21 4.36
C SER A 11 -21.23 18.82 3.21
N ILE A 12 -20.44 19.84 3.50
CA ILE A 12 -19.58 20.53 2.52
C ILE A 12 -18.62 19.55 1.86
N SER A 13 -18.04 18.64 2.66
CA SER A 13 -17.14 17.63 2.14
C SER A 13 -17.84 16.61 1.25
N MET A 14 -19.03 16.16 1.61
CA MET A 14 -19.82 15.24 0.80
C MET A 14 -20.27 15.87 -0.53
N GLU A 15 -20.67 17.13 -0.52
CA GLU A 15 -21.01 17.90 -1.73
C GLU A 15 -19.80 18.02 -2.66
N ALA A 16 -18.63 18.40 -2.11
CA ALA A 16 -17.39 18.49 -2.87
C ALA A 16 -16.97 17.13 -3.46
N VAL A 17 -17.04 16.03 -2.69
CA VAL A 17 -16.70 14.70 -3.20
C VAL A 17 -17.66 14.26 -4.31
N GLY A 18 -18.94 14.65 -4.23
CA GLY A 18 -19.94 14.41 -5.27
C GLY A 18 -19.66 15.16 -6.57
N SER A 19 -19.25 16.43 -6.50
CA SER A 19 -18.99 17.26 -7.68
C SER A 19 -17.78 16.80 -8.52
N PHE A 20 -16.89 15.97 -7.96
CA PHE A 20 -15.76 15.39 -8.68
C PHE A 20 -16.10 14.18 -9.58
N GLY A 21 -17.38 13.85 -9.79
CA GLY A 21 -17.80 12.75 -10.67
C GLY A 21 -17.45 11.35 -10.14
N ASN A 22 -17.34 11.21 -8.82
CA ASN A 22 -17.03 9.93 -8.19
C ASN A 22 -18.19 8.93 -8.31
N LYS A 23 -17.86 7.63 -8.43
CA LYS A 23 -18.85 6.54 -8.43
C LYS A 23 -19.55 6.46 -7.07
N GLU A 24 -20.79 5.96 -7.05
CA GLU A 24 -21.58 5.78 -5.83
C GLU A 24 -20.88 4.88 -4.79
N SER A 25 -20.10 3.90 -5.24
CA SER A 25 -19.29 3.06 -4.35
C SER A 25 -18.25 3.86 -3.55
N VAL A 26 -17.68 4.92 -4.14
CA VAL A 26 -16.74 5.83 -3.48
C VAL A 26 -17.49 6.72 -2.49
N LEU A 27 -18.62 7.29 -2.89
CA LEU A 27 -19.46 8.12 -2.01
C LEU A 27 -19.91 7.35 -0.77
N ARG A 28 -20.32 6.08 -0.94
CA ARG A 28 -20.67 5.19 0.17
C ARG A 28 -19.53 5.03 1.18
N HIS A 29 -18.28 4.93 0.72
CA HIS A 29 -17.13 4.83 1.61
C HIS A 29 -16.89 6.10 2.43
N TYR A 30 -17.08 7.28 1.84
CA TYR A 30 -17.01 8.56 2.56
C TYR A 30 -18.12 8.69 3.59
N ARG A 31 -19.37 8.34 3.24
CA ARG A 31 -20.50 8.32 4.20
C ARG A 31 -20.19 7.42 5.40
N GLN A 32 -19.75 6.19 5.15
CA GLN A 32 -19.37 5.26 6.22
C GLN A 32 -18.25 5.78 7.13
N ALA A 33 -17.26 6.49 6.58
CA ALA A 33 -16.19 7.11 7.36
C ALA A 33 -16.72 8.27 8.21
N TYR A 34 -17.58 9.12 7.65
CA TYR A 34 -18.18 10.25 8.36
C TYR A 34 -19.20 9.85 9.41
N ASP A 35 -19.95 8.76 9.21
CA ASP A 35 -20.84 8.20 10.22
C ASP A 35 -20.05 7.72 11.44
N LYS A 36 -18.92 7.03 11.21
CA LYS A 36 -18.03 6.60 12.29
C LYS A 36 -17.40 7.78 13.02
N LEU A 37 -16.93 8.78 12.29
CA LEU A 37 -16.39 10.01 12.87
C LEU A 37 -17.45 10.73 13.70
N SER A 38 -18.69 10.81 13.21
CA SER A 38 -19.79 11.44 13.94
C SER A 38 -20.11 10.70 15.23
N ARG A 39 -20.14 9.35 15.20
CA ARG A 39 -20.32 8.54 16.42
C ARG A 39 -19.18 8.77 17.42
N TYR A 40 -17.94 8.86 16.93
CA TYR A 40 -16.78 9.13 17.77
C TYR A 40 -16.87 10.49 18.49
N PHE A 41 -17.26 11.54 17.76
CA PHE A 41 -17.46 12.87 18.33
C PHE A 41 -18.64 12.93 19.32
N SER A 42 -19.76 12.25 18.98
CA SER A 42 -20.91 12.14 19.88
C SER A 42 -20.57 11.39 21.17
N ALA A 43 -19.75 10.35 21.11
CA ALA A 43 -19.30 9.60 22.30
C ALA A 43 -18.46 10.47 23.25
N GLN A 44 -17.89 11.57 22.75
CA GLN A 44 -17.13 12.55 23.54
C GLN A 44 -17.93 13.84 23.81
N SER A 45 -19.24 13.84 23.55
CA SER A 45 -20.13 14.99 23.72
C SER A 45 -19.64 16.25 22.99
N ARG A 46 -19.01 16.09 21.81
CA ARG A 46 -18.53 17.19 20.98
C ARG A 46 -19.35 17.30 19.69
N THR A 47 -19.85 18.51 19.41
CA THR A 47 -20.61 18.84 18.19
C THR A 47 -19.82 19.70 17.20
N MET A 48 -18.77 20.36 17.70
CA MET A 48 -17.87 21.21 16.90
C MET A 48 -16.72 20.39 16.35
N PHE A 49 -16.32 20.69 15.12
CA PHE A 49 -15.16 20.06 14.52
C PHE A 49 -13.89 20.49 15.26
N SER A 50 -13.10 19.51 15.69
CA SER A 50 -11.79 19.70 16.31
C SER A 50 -10.78 18.83 15.59
N VAL A 51 -9.70 19.45 15.11
CA VAL A 51 -8.61 18.72 14.44
C VAL A 51 -7.98 17.69 15.37
N GLN A 52 -7.86 18.02 16.67
CA GLN A 52 -7.30 17.11 17.68
C GLN A 52 -8.14 15.83 17.81
N LEU A 53 -9.46 15.96 17.97
CA LEU A 53 -10.35 14.80 18.04
C LEU A 53 -10.36 13.99 16.74
N ALA A 54 -10.28 14.67 15.60
CA ALA A 54 -10.20 14.01 14.30
C ALA A 54 -8.89 13.21 14.16
N ASP A 55 -7.77 13.72 14.67
CA ASP A 55 -6.49 13.02 14.69
C ASP A 55 -6.49 11.84 15.67
N ASP A 56 -7.12 11.98 16.85
CA ASP A 56 -7.26 10.90 17.81
C ASP A 56 -8.14 9.76 17.29
N PHE A 57 -9.23 10.08 16.58
CA PHE A 57 -10.01 9.08 15.84
C PHE A 57 -9.19 8.32 14.79
N VAL A 58 -8.33 9.02 14.04
CA VAL A 58 -7.45 8.37 13.04
C VAL A 58 -6.42 7.47 13.72
N LYS A 59 -5.88 7.87 14.88
CA LYS A 59 -4.97 7.02 15.68
C LYS A 59 -5.67 5.74 16.14
N GLU A 60 -6.90 5.84 16.64
CA GLU A 60 -7.67 4.65 17.05
C GLU A 60 -7.96 3.73 15.86
N CYS A 61 -8.35 4.29 14.71
CA CYS A 61 -8.51 3.50 13.48
C CYS A 61 -7.22 2.79 13.06
N LYS A 62 -6.05 3.40 13.33
CA LYS A 62 -4.74 2.78 13.07
C LYS A 62 -4.46 1.63 14.03
N GLN A 63 -4.77 1.78 15.31
CA GLN A 63 -4.67 0.68 16.29
C GLN A 63 -5.59 -0.49 15.91
N GLN A 64 -6.82 -0.21 15.46
CA GLN A 64 -7.73 -1.24 14.95
C GLN A 64 -7.18 -1.97 13.72
N LEU A 65 -6.42 -1.28 12.86
CA LEU A 65 -5.71 -1.91 11.74
C LEU A 65 -4.58 -2.82 12.23
N GLU A 66 -3.77 -2.34 13.18
CA GLU A 66 -2.64 -3.10 13.75
C GLU A 66 -3.12 -4.36 14.48
N ASN A 67 -4.28 -4.28 15.14
CA ASN A 67 -4.94 -5.41 15.80
C ASN A 67 -5.75 -6.32 14.86
N GLY A 68 -5.74 -6.07 13.55
CA GLY A 68 -6.44 -6.88 12.55
C GLY A 68 -7.97 -6.73 12.52
N ILE A 69 -8.54 -5.81 13.29
CA ILE A 69 -9.99 -5.51 13.35
C ILE A 69 -10.45 -4.80 12.06
N CYS A 70 -9.57 -3.97 11.48
CA CYS A 70 -9.84 -3.19 10.28
C CYS A 70 -8.87 -3.57 9.15
N CYS A 71 -9.35 -3.64 7.91
CA CYS A 71 -8.47 -3.85 6.76
C CYS A 71 -7.80 -2.54 6.31
N THR A 72 -6.61 -2.66 5.71
CA THR A 72 -5.79 -1.50 5.28
C THR A 72 -6.56 -0.55 4.36
N GLY A 73 -7.33 -1.08 3.40
CA GLY A 73 -8.11 -0.25 2.47
C GLY A 73 -9.14 0.62 3.18
N ARG A 74 -9.83 0.07 4.19
CA ARG A 74 -10.81 0.81 5.00
C ARG A 74 -10.12 1.89 5.83
N PHE A 75 -8.98 1.58 6.46
CA PHE A 75 -8.19 2.59 7.18
C PHE A 75 -7.75 3.75 6.27
N ILE A 76 -7.23 3.46 5.08
CA ILE A 76 -6.79 4.48 4.12
C ILE A 76 -7.95 5.39 3.71
N GLN A 77 -9.13 4.82 3.43
CA GLN A 77 -10.32 5.59 3.07
C GLN A 77 -10.79 6.49 4.23
N THR A 78 -10.87 5.95 5.45
CA THR A 78 -11.23 6.72 6.64
C THR A 78 -10.25 7.88 6.87
N ARG A 79 -8.94 7.60 6.80
CA ARG A 79 -7.90 8.63 6.94
C ARG A 79 -8.03 9.71 5.86
N ARG A 80 -8.33 9.32 4.61
CA ARG A 80 -8.58 10.27 3.52
C ARG A 80 -9.78 11.16 3.79
N ALA A 81 -10.89 10.57 4.22
CA ALA A 81 -12.11 11.30 4.56
C ALA A 81 -11.85 12.36 5.64
N VAL A 82 -11.13 12.00 6.70
CA VAL A 82 -10.73 12.94 7.76
C VAL A 82 -9.80 14.04 7.23
N GLN A 83 -8.86 13.70 6.36
CA GLN A 83 -7.94 14.69 5.77
C GLN A 83 -8.69 15.76 4.95
N LEU A 84 -9.74 15.39 4.21
CA LEU A 84 -10.57 16.38 3.49
C LEU A 84 -11.22 17.39 4.44
N LEU A 85 -11.68 16.93 5.61
CA LEU A 85 -12.25 17.83 6.62
C LEU A 85 -11.18 18.78 7.19
N LYS A 86 -9.97 18.26 7.46
CA LYS A 86 -8.84 19.08 7.92
C LYS A 86 -8.46 20.12 6.88
N ASP A 87 -8.38 19.74 5.61
CA ASP A 87 -8.02 20.64 4.52
C ASP A 87 -9.05 21.77 4.37
N TYR A 88 -10.34 21.46 4.44
CA TYR A 88 -11.38 22.49 4.47
C TYR A 88 -11.28 23.39 5.70
N TYR A 89 -11.03 22.81 6.88
CA TYR A 89 -10.90 23.58 8.12
C TYR A 89 -9.76 24.61 8.05
N TYR A 90 -8.61 24.23 7.48
CA TYR A 90 -7.44 25.11 7.36
C TYR A 90 -7.55 26.08 6.18
N THR A 91 -7.98 25.63 5.01
CA THR A 91 -7.89 26.41 3.77
C THR A 91 -9.23 27.02 3.33
N GLY A 92 -10.34 26.54 3.88
CA GLY A 92 -11.69 26.90 3.42
C GLY A 92 -12.10 26.25 2.10
N ASN A 93 -11.22 25.46 1.47
CA ASN A 93 -11.45 24.87 0.16
C ASN A 93 -11.18 23.36 0.19
N ILE A 94 -11.95 22.60 -0.59
CA ILE A 94 -11.69 21.17 -0.82
C ILE A 94 -11.17 21.00 -2.24
N VAL A 95 -9.93 20.56 -2.36
CA VAL A 95 -9.33 20.22 -3.65
C VAL A 95 -9.20 18.72 -3.73
N TRP A 96 -9.66 18.13 -4.84
CA TRP A 96 -9.44 16.71 -5.08
C TRP A 96 -7.96 16.45 -5.33
N LYS A 97 -7.28 15.93 -4.32
CA LYS A 97 -5.87 15.51 -4.42
C LYS A 97 -5.76 14.00 -4.25
N GLN A 98 -4.81 13.41 -4.96
CA GLN A 98 -4.30 12.10 -4.59
C GLN A 98 -3.46 12.28 -3.32
N TYR A 99 -4.04 11.95 -2.17
CA TYR A 99 -3.26 11.89 -0.95
C TYR A 99 -2.40 10.63 -0.99
N SER A 100 -1.10 10.79 -1.25
CA SER A 100 -0.13 9.74 -1.04
C SER A 100 0.07 9.57 0.47
N PHE A 101 -0.86 8.87 1.11
CA PHE A 101 -0.67 8.37 2.48
C PHE A 101 0.34 7.20 2.53
N GLY A 102 0.85 6.81 1.37
CA GLY A 102 1.83 5.76 1.19
C GLY A 102 3.02 5.99 2.10
N LYS A 103 3.49 4.88 2.67
CA LYS A 103 4.85 4.76 3.21
C LYS A 103 5.80 5.52 2.28
N LYS A 104 6.69 6.37 2.82
CA LYS A 104 7.81 6.92 2.04
C LYS A 104 8.33 5.80 1.16
N ARG A 105 8.45 6.03 -0.16
CA ARG A 105 8.98 5.02 -1.08
C ARG A 105 10.33 4.60 -0.50
N ILE A 106 10.39 3.35 -0.02
CA ILE A 106 11.61 2.76 0.52
C ILE A 106 12.57 2.74 -0.65
N ALA A 107 13.67 3.49 -0.59
CA ALA A 107 14.61 3.66 -1.68
C ALA A 107 16.03 3.34 -1.22
N PRO A 108 16.84 2.71 -2.08
CA PRO A 108 18.25 2.51 -1.79
C PRO A 108 18.97 3.86 -1.69
N ILE A 109 19.99 3.90 -0.85
CA ILE A 109 20.86 5.09 -0.69
C ILE A 109 21.92 5.10 -1.80
N ASN A 110 22.38 3.91 -2.20
CA ASN A 110 23.41 3.68 -3.19
C ASN A 110 22.95 4.17 -4.58
N PRO A 111 23.67 5.16 -5.16
CA PRO A 111 23.35 5.71 -6.48
C PRO A 111 23.30 4.65 -7.60
N ALA A 112 24.13 3.60 -7.52
CA ALA A 112 24.13 2.53 -8.52
C ALA A 112 22.80 1.76 -8.53
N PHE A 113 22.23 1.50 -7.34
CA PHE A 113 20.93 0.85 -7.21
C PHE A 113 19.78 1.78 -7.58
N VAL A 114 19.88 3.07 -7.27
CA VAL A 114 18.91 4.07 -7.73
C VAL A 114 18.86 4.10 -9.26
N LYS A 115 20.02 4.20 -9.90
CA LYS A 115 20.12 4.24 -11.37
C LYS A 115 19.62 2.95 -12.01
N LEU A 116 20.03 1.79 -11.50
CA LEU A 116 19.54 0.50 -11.98
C LEU A 116 18.02 0.37 -11.86
N GLN A 117 17.44 0.89 -10.77
CA GLN A 117 16.01 0.89 -10.57
C GLN A 117 15.30 1.75 -11.61
N GLU A 118 15.82 2.95 -11.90
CA GLU A 118 15.27 3.83 -12.95
C GLU A 118 15.32 3.17 -14.33
N ASP A 119 16.48 2.59 -14.68
CA ASP A 119 16.69 1.94 -15.98
C ASP A 119 15.78 0.72 -16.15
N TYR A 120 15.58 -0.08 -15.08
CA TYR A 120 14.63 -1.19 -15.09
C TYR A 120 13.19 -0.73 -15.31
N ILE A 121 12.77 0.35 -14.67
CA ILE A 121 11.41 0.89 -14.83
C ILE A 121 11.21 1.49 -16.23
N GLY A 122 12.21 2.15 -16.79
CA GLY A 122 12.23 2.58 -18.18
C GLY A 122 12.04 1.40 -19.14
N TYR A 123 12.83 0.34 -18.95
CA TYR A 123 12.73 -0.90 -19.73
C TYR A 123 11.33 -1.54 -19.67
N LEU A 124 10.67 -1.58 -18.50
CA LEU A 124 9.30 -2.08 -18.42
C LEU A 124 8.29 -1.21 -19.17
N GLY A 125 8.51 0.11 -19.18
CA GLY A 125 7.73 1.06 -19.96
C GLY A 125 7.84 0.81 -21.45
N GLU A 126 9.08 0.61 -21.96
CA GLU A 126 9.36 0.27 -23.35
C GLU A 126 8.72 -1.07 -23.77
N LEU A 127 8.69 -2.06 -22.87
CA LEU A 127 7.97 -3.32 -23.08
C LEU A 127 6.43 -3.18 -23.06
N GLY A 128 5.89 -1.99 -22.84
CA GLY A 128 4.45 -1.73 -22.85
C GLY A 128 3.71 -2.25 -21.61
N TRP A 129 4.40 -2.40 -20.47
CA TRP A 129 3.73 -2.83 -19.23
C TRP A 129 2.68 -1.81 -18.78
N LYS A 130 1.56 -2.30 -18.23
CA LYS A 130 0.52 -1.43 -17.66
C LYS A 130 1.07 -0.68 -16.45
N ARG A 131 0.64 0.58 -16.26
CA ARG A 131 1.06 1.45 -15.15
C ARG A 131 1.03 0.77 -13.77
N ASN A 132 -0.07 0.10 -13.43
CA ASN A 132 -0.21 -0.57 -12.13
C ASN A 132 0.79 -1.74 -11.97
N SER A 133 1.14 -2.41 -13.07
CA SER A 133 2.16 -3.47 -13.07
C SER A 133 3.56 -2.89 -12.90
N ILE A 134 3.85 -1.76 -13.54
CA ILE A 134 5.12 -1.02 -13.38
C ILE A 134 5.26 -0.53 -11.93
N GLU A 135 4.22 0.05 -11.33
CA GLU A 135 4.26 0.47 -9.92
C GLU A 135 4.47 -0.70 -8.96
N SER A 136 3.84 -1.85 -9.25
CA SER A 136 4.08 -3.06 -8.48
C SER A 136 5.51 -3.56 -8.67
N ALA A 137 6.03 -3.54 -9.89
CA ALA A 137 7.42 -3.91 -10.16
C ALA A 137 8.39 -3.00 -9.40
N ASP A 138 8.16 -1.68 -9.49
CA ASP A 138 8.93 -0.64 -8.83
C ASP A 138 9.01 -0.85 -7.31
N ASN A 139 7.87 -1.08 -6.68
CA ASN A 139 7.83 -1.26 -5.24
C ASN A 139 8.59 -2.52 -4.77
N HIS A 140 8.45 -3.65 -5.46
CA HIS A 140 9.04 -4.91 -5.01
C HIS A 140 10.53 -5.02 -5.37
N SER A 141 10.97 -4.56 -6.55
CA SER A 141 12.39 -4.55 -6.89
C SER A 141 13.16 -3.56 -6.01
N ARG A 142 12.58 -2.40 -5.70
CA ARG A 142 13.20 -1.43 -4.80
C ARG A 142 13.33 -1.95 -3.36
N GLN A 143 12.32 -2.68 -2.86
CA GLN A 143 12.43 -3.35 -1.56
C GLN A 143 13.57 -4.39 -1.53
N PHE A 144 13.75 -5.14 -2.63
CA PHE A 144 14.87 -6.07 -2.75
C PHE A 144 16.22 -5.35 -2.75
N LEU A 145 16.36 -4.25 -3.49
CA LEU A 145 17.59 -3.45 -3.51
C LEU A 145 17.96 -2.86 -2.15
N VAL A 146 16.97 -2.36 -1.40
CA VAL A 146 17.22 -1.89 -0.02
C VAL A 146 17.62 -3.04 0.90
N PHE A 147 17.03 -4.23 0.72
CA PHE A 147 17.43 -5.40 1.48
C PHE A 147 18.87 -5.82 1.18
N THR A 148 19.27 -5.86 -0.10
CA THR A 148 20.65 -6.20 -0.49
C THR A 148 21.65 -5.14 -0.02
N GLU A 149 21.28 -3.87 -0.08
CA GLU A 149 22.09 -2.77 0.44
C GLU A 149 22.28 -2.88 1.96
N ALA A 150 21.23 -3.19 2.72
CA ALA A 150 21.32 -3.42 4.16
C ALA A 150 22.18 -4.64 4.53
N LYS A 151 22.37 -5.58 3.60
CA LYS A 151 23.31 -6.69 3.71
C LYS A 151 24.76 -6.33 3.35
N GLY A 152 25.01 -5.07 2.98
CA GLY A 152 26.32 -4.55 2.64
C GLY A 152 26.70 -4.68 1.16
N ARG A 153 25.80 -5.20 0.30
CA ARG A 153 26.05 -5.31 -1.14
C ARG A 153 26.01 -3.93 -1.77
N ARG A 154 27.07 -3.53 -2.46
CA ARG A 154 27.19 -2.22 -3.14
C ARG A 154 27.00 -2.30 -4.65
N SER A 155 26.98 -3.50 -5.20
CA SER A 155 26.73 -3.75 -6.62
C SER A 155 25.83 -4.97 -6.80
N VAL A 156 25.10 -5.04 -7.92
CA VAL A 156 24.31 -6.23 -8.26
C VAL A 156 25.19 -7.41 -8.66
N ALA A 157 26.45 -7.16 -9.03
CA ALA A 157 27.45 -8.19 -9.24
C ALA A 157 27.81 -8.94 -7.94
N GLU A 158 27.62 -8.31 -6.78
CA GLU A 158 27.90 -8.90 -5.46
C GLU A 158 26.70 -9.67 -4.90
N ILE A 159 25.54 -9.64 -5.57
CA ILE A 159 24.35 -10.34 -5.10
C ILE A 159 24.54 -11.83 -5.31
N GLU A 160 24.35 -12.59 -4.23
CA GLU A 160 24.45 -14.04 -4.26
C GLU A 160 23.06 -14.69 -4.22
N PRO A 161 22.93 -15.96 -4.66
CA PRO A 161 21.67 -16.71 -4.58
C PRO A 161 21.10 -16.78 -3.15
N ILE A 162 21.96 -16.75 -2.13
CA ILE A 162 21.54 -16.74 -0.73
C ILE A 162 20.80 -15.45 -0.36
N ASP A 163 21.17 -14.30 -0.92
CA ASP A 163 20.51 -13.02 -0.69
C ASP A 163 19.07 -13.06 -1.23
N VAL A 164 18.88 -13.62 -2.43
CA VAL A 164 17.55 -13.83 -3.02
C VAL A 164 16.70 -14.75 -2.14
N SER A 165 17.30 -15.82 -1.61
CA SER A 165 16.60 -16.80 -0.77
C SER A 165 16.18 -16.22 0.57
N LEU A 166 17.04 -15.40 1.19
CA LEU A 166 16.78 -14.73 2.47
C LEU A 166 15.78 -13.59 2.39
N PHE A 167 15.55 -13.03 1.19
CA PHE A 167 14.59 -11.94 1.01
C PHE A 167 13.13 -12.41 1.25
N PHE A 168 12.74 -13.59 0.75
CA PHE A 168 11.35 -14.05 0.82
C PHE A 168 10.83 -14.28 2.26
N PRO A 169 11.57 -14.93 3.18
CA PRO A 169 11.14 -15.08 4.57
C PRO A 169 10.80 -13.77 5.28
N GLN A 170 11.50 -12.68 4.96
CA GLN A 170 11.21 -11.36 5.55
C GLN A 170 9.84 -10.79 5.13
N LEU A 171 9.30 -11.30 4.02
CA LEU A 171 8.01 -10.88 3.50
C LEU A 171 6.85 -11.72 4.07
N ILE A 172 7.11 -12.96 4.50
CA ILE A 172 6.07 -13.92 4.93
C ILE A 172 5.29 -13.41 6.16
N GLY A 173 5.93 -12.67 7.06
CA GLY A 173 5.24 -12.04 8.20
C GLY A 173 4.43 -10.77 7.86
N ARG A 174 4.60 -10.21 6.66
CA ARG A 174 4.04 -8.90 6.26
C ARG A 174 3.07 -8.97 5.07
N TYR A 175 3.06 -10.07 4.32
CA TYR A 175 2.35 -10.19 3.05
C TYR A 175 1.49 -11.46 2.97
N GLN A 176 0.32 -11.34 2.34
CA GLN A 176 -0.54 -12.48 2.02
C GLN A 176 0.12 -13.37 0.95
N ALA A 177 -0.19 -14.67 0.89
CA ALA A 177 0.43 -15.62 -0.04
C ALA A 177 0.33 -15.20 -1.54
N THR A 178 -0.74 -14.50 -1.92
CA THR A 178 -0.90 -13.92 -3.27
C THR A 178 0.11 -12.82 -3.57
N SER A 179 0.47 -11.99 -2.58
CA SER A 179 1.50 -10.96 -2.71
C SER A 179 2.89 -11.57 -2.90
N ILE A 180 3.19 -12.71 -2.26
CA ILE A 180 4.48 -13.40 -2.44
C ILE A 180 4.67 -13.90 -3.88
N ARG A 181 3.61 -14.39 -4.53
CA ARG A 181 3.66 -14.77 -5.95
C ARG A 181 3.96 -13.56 -6.84
N THR A 182 3.34 -12.42 -6.56
CA THR A 182 3.62 -11.16 -7.27
C THR A 182 5.08 -10.75 -7.08
N VAL A 183 5.61 -10.82 -5.86
CA VAL A 183 7.02 -10.54 -5.57
C VAL A 183 7.93 -11.46 -6.38
N ALA A 184 7.68 -12.77 -6.37
CA ALA A 184 8.47 -13.74 -7.12
C ALA A 184 8.43 -13.47 -8.63
N SER A 185 7.26 -13.09 -9.17
CA SER A 185 7.13 -12.72 -10.58
C SER A 185 7.92 -11.46 -10.92
N VAL A 186 7.83 -10.43 -10.09
CA VAL A 186 8.59 -9.18 -10.27
C VAL A 186 10.10 -9.45 -10.19
N LEU A 187 10.55 -10.22 -9.21
CA LEU A 187 11.97 -10.53 -9.04
C LEU A 187 12.52 -11.34 -10.21
N ARG A 188 11.76 -12.27 -10.78
CA ARG A 188 12.18 -12.94 -12.02
C ARG A 188 12.42 -11.94 -13.14
N SER A 189 11.46 -11.04 -13.37
CA SER A 189 11.58 -9.98 -14.38
C SER A 189 12.81 -9.10 -14.13
N PHE A 190 13.00 -8.66 -12.89
CA PHE A 190 14.12 -7.82 -12.49
C PHE A 190 15.49 -8.51 -12.66
N ILE A 191 15.62 -9.76 -12.19
CA ILE A 191 16.86 -10.52 -12.31
C ILE A 191 17.15 -10.87 -13.78
N THR A 192 16.13 -11.16 -14.58
CA THR A 192 16.29 -11.32 -16.03
C THR A 192 16.78 -10.02 -16.68
N TYR A 193 16.29 -8.86 -16.25
CA TYR A 193 16.79 -7.57 -16.71
C TYR A 193 18.26 -7.36 -16.34
N ILE A 194 18.66 -7.65 -15.09
CA ILE A 194 20.08 -7.61 -14.66
C ILE A 194 20.95 -8.54 -15.53
N GLY A 195 20.43 -9.72 -15.89
CA GLY A 195 21.14 -10.63 -16.79
C GLY A 195 21.35 -10.04 -18.18
N LYS A 196 20.38 -9.28 -18.70
CA LYS A 196 20.48 -8.62 -20.01
C LYS A 196 21.48 -7.47 -20.03
N THR A 197 21.66 -6.77 -18.91
CA THR A 197 22.65 -5.69 -18.81
C THR A 197 24.08 -6.22 -18.69
N GLY A 198 24.27 -7.52 -18.46
CA GLY A 198 25.57 -8.16 -18.32
C GLY A 198 26.27 -7.89 -16.98
N ILE A 199 25.62 -7.18 -16.06
CA ILE A 199 26.24 -6.75 -14.79
C ILE A 199 26.37 -7.93 -13.81
N ALA A 200 25.45 -8.91 -13.86
CA ALA A 200 25.51 -10.11 -13.03
C ALA A 200 24.94 -11.33 -13.75
N GLN A 201 25.38 -12.52 -13.34
CA GLN A 201 24.82 -13.77 -13.86
C GLN A 201 23.40 -14.01 -13.33
N ALA A 202 22.40 -13.96 -14.21
CA ALA A 202 21.00 -14.13 -13.81
C ALA A 202 20.64 -15.58 -13.41
N THR A 203 21.27 -16.59 -14.03
CA THR A 203 20.86 -17.99 -13.87
C THR A 203 20.90 -18.50 -12.41
N PRO A 204 22.00 -18.28 -11.65
CA PRO A 204 22.05 -18.69 -10.23
C PRO A 204 21.02 -17.97 -9.37
N LEU A 205 20.78 -16.68 -9.64
CA LEU A 205 19.85 -15.84 -8.90
C LEU A 205 18.38 -16.23 -9.17
N LEU A 206 18.04 -16.56 -10.42
CA LEU A 206 16.70 -17.01 -10.78
C LEU A 206 16.33 -18.35 -10.12
N ARG A 207 17.31 -19.26 -9.94
CA ARG A 207 17.10 -20.55 -9.26
C ARG A 207 16.78 -20.40 -7.78
N ALA A 208 17.24 -19.33 -7.14
CA ALA A 208 16.96 -19.03 -5.75
C ALA A 208 15.54 -18.45 -5.51
N ILE A 209 14.80 -18.11 -6.57
CA ILE A 209 13.42 -17.63 -6.43
C ILE A 209 12.47 -18.81 -6.19
N PRO A 210 11.62 -18.79 -5.13
CA PRO A 210 10.63 -19.82 -4.88
C PRO A 210 9.70 -20.05 -6.08
N THR A 211 9.63 -21.29 -6.55
CA THR A 211 8.74 -21.73 -7.64
C THR A 211 7.36 -22.14 -7.14
N ARG A 212 7.25 -22.65 -5.91
CA ARG A 212 5.99 -23.09 -5.29
C ARG A 212 5.54 -22.16 -4.18
N CYS A 213 4.86 -21.06 -4.52
CA CYS A 213 4.11 -20.28 -3.53
C CYS A 213 2.78 -21.01 -3.26
N VAL A 214 2.75 -21.88 -2.25
CA VAL A 214 1.59 -22.75 -1.97
C VAL A 214 0.34 -21.92 -1.62
N ARG A 215 -0.80 -22.28 -2.22
CA ARG A 215 -2.12 -21.68 -1.95
C ARG A 215 -2.48 -21.95 -0.48
N LYS A 216 -2.90 -20.93 0.28
CA LYS A 216 -3.69 -21.17 1.50
C LYS A 216 -5.05 -21.70 1.02
N ARG A 217 -5.20 -23.02 0.87
CA ARG A 217 -6.52 -23.63 0.65
C ARG A 217 -7.26 -23.49 1.97
N SER A 218 -8.36 -22.73 1.97
CA SER A 218 -9.39 -22.96 2.98
C SER A 218 -9.84 -24.40 2.77
N ILE A 219 -9.55 -25.25 3.74
CA ILE A 219 -10.26 -26.52 3.89
C ILE A 219 -11.67 -26.09 4.22
N ILE A 220 -12.59 -26.22 3.27
CA ILE A 220 -14.02 -26.13 3.55
C ILE A 220 -14.36 -27.53 4.08
N PRO A 221 -14.68 -27.71 5.37
CA PRO A 221 -15.23 -28.98 5.81
C PRO A 221 -16.60 -29.12 5.16
N THR A 222 -16.67 -29.91 4.09
CA THR A 222 -17.94 -30.34 3.53
C THR A 222 -18.51 -31.32 4.55
N ILE A 223 -19.51 -30.89 5.33
CA ILE A 223 -20.34 -31.81 6.09
C ILE A 223 -21.05 -32.67 5.04
N THR A 224 -20.59 -33.89 4.86
CA THR A 224 -21.37 -34.93 4.21
C THR A 224 -22.63 -35.11 5.04
N LYS A 225 -23.78 -34.76 4.47
CA LYS A 225 -25.06 -35.25 4.96
C LYS A 225 -25.02 -36.77 4.80
N GLU A 226 -24.79 -37.50 5.88
CA GLU A 226 -25.32 -38.85 5.96
C GLU A 226 -26.81 -38.70 6.24
N GLU A 227 -27.56 -38.96 5.17
CA GLU A 227 -28.98 -39.29 5.11
C GLU A 227 -29.24 -40.40 6.14
N GLY A 228 -30.24 -40.26 7.01
CA GLY A 228 -31.58 -40.78 6.73
C GLY A 228 -31.76 -42.13 7.41
#